data_AF-A0A2E4QRW5-F1
#
_entry.id   AF-A0A2E4QRW5-F1
#
_cell.length_a   1.000
_cell.length_b   1.000
_cell.length_c   1.000
_cell.angle_alpha   90.00
_cell.angle_beta   90.00
_cell.angle_gamma   90.00
#
_symmetry.space_group_name_H-M   'P 1'
#
loop_
_entity.id
_entity.type
_entity.pdbx_description
1 polymer ?
#
loop_
_entity_poly.entity_id
_entity_poly.type
_entity_poly.pdbx_seq_one_letter_code
_entity_poly.pdbx_strand_id
1 'polypeptide(L)'
;MPESESGQAHRLVLASASPRRLELLKQIGVTPDDIIPADLDETALTGELPRPLAERLATSKSEAVFNALQQPAFVLAADTVVAVGRRILDKAVTKEDAKRFLELMSGRAHRVYTGLSIRAPDGRHSSRVVCSRVCFKRLTQAEIQLYLESGEWDGKAGGYAIQGLAAAFVTNINGSYSSIVGLPLYECAMVLRGLGYPALAKVDA
;
A
#
# COMPACT_ATOMS: atom_id res chain seq x y z
N MET A 1 32.70 -28.71 17.22
CA MET A 1 32.30 -27.56 16.38
C MET A 1 30.79 -27.55 16.39
N PRO A 2 30.11 -26.48 16.83
CA PRO A 2 28.66 -26.52 16.87
C PRO A 2 28.12 -26.37 15.46
N GLU A 3 27.36 -27.39 15.10
CA GLU A 3 26.31 -27.51 14.10
C GLU A 3 25.83 -26.17 13.51
N SER A 4 25.88 -26.11 12.18
CA SER A 4 25.19 -25.13 11.36
C SER A 4 23.73 -25.00 11.79
N GLU A 5 23.34 -23.81 12.26
CA GLU A 5 21.93 -23.42 12.39
C GLU A 5 21.26 -23.62 11.02
N SER A 6 20.53 -24.72 10.90
CA SER A 6 19.64 -24.98 9.78
C SER A 6 18.63 -23.84 9.72
N GLY A 7 18.77 -22.97 8.72
CA GLY A 7 17.98 -21.76 8.56
C GLY A 7 16.49 -22.05 8.71
N GLN A 8 15.90 -21.54 9.79
CA GLN A 8 14.48 -21.65 10.01
C GLN A 8 13.79 -20.92 8.87
N ALA A 9 13.07 -21.65 8.01
CA ALA A 9 12.34 -21.05 6.91
C ALA A 9 11.28 -20.10 7.49
N HIS A 10 11.54 -18.79 7.38
CA HIS A 10 10.62 -17.77 7.88
C HIS A 10 9.48 -17.61 6.89
N ARG A 11 8.35 -18.26 7.18
CA ARG A 11 7.14 -18.14 6.36
C ARG A 11 6.60 -16.70 6.40
N LEU A 12 6.29 -16.13 5.24
CA LEU A 12 5.71 -14.80 5.06
C LEU A 12 4.40 -14.87 4.27
N VAL A 13 3.36 -14.28 4.82
CA VAL A 13 2.04 -14.12 4.19
C VAL A 13 1.83 -12.66 3.82
N LEU A 14 1.49 -12.41 2.56
CA LEU A 14 1.01 -11.11 2.09
C LEU A 14 -0.51 -11.04 2.24
N ALA A 15 -0.98 -10.22 3.16
CA ALA A 15 -2.40 -9.98 3.45
C ALA A 15 -3.05 -8.99 2.45
N SER A 16 -2.88 -9.22 1.14
CA SER A 16 -3.41 -8.32 0.12
C SER A 16 -3.67 -9.00 -1.23
N ALA A 17 -4.81 -8.69 -1.85
CA ALA A 17 -5.11 -9.09 -3.23
C ALA A 17 -4.45 -8.17 -4.30
N SER A 18 -3.69 -7.15 -3.91
CA SER A 18 -3.15 -6.16 -4.86
C SER A 18 -1.91 -6.71 -5.59
N PRO A 19 -1.95 -6.92 -6.91
CA PRO A 19 -0.78 -7.41 -7.66
C PRO A 19 0.41 -6.44 -7.57
N ARG A 20 0.14 -5.13 -7.51
CA ARG A 20 1.17 -4.09 -7.36
C ARG A 20 2.01 -4.26 -6.08
N ARG A 21 1.39 -4.71 -4.98
CA ARG A 21 2.13 -4.90 -3.70
C ARG A 21 3.07 -6.09 -3.77
N LEU A 22 2.64 -7.17 -4.44
CA LEU A 22 3.49 -8.32 -4.70
C LEU A 22 4.69 -7.94 -5.57
N GLU A 23 4.46 -7.20 -6.66
CA GLU A 23 5.52 -6.70 -7.53
C GLU A 23 6.52 -5.82 -6.78
N LEU A 24 6.04 -4.89 -5.95
CA LEU A 24 6.91 -4.04 -5.13
C LEU A 24 7.74 -4.87 -4.15
N LEU A 25 7.15 -5.84 -3.46
CA LEU A 25 7.85 -6.67 -2.48
C LEU A 25 8.99 -7.48 -3.13
N LYS A 26 8.76 -7.99 -4.35
CA LYS A 26 9.80 -8.67 -5.14
C LYS A 26 10.99 -7.77 -5.48
N GLN A 27 10.80 -6.45 -5.64
CA GLN A 27 11.91 -5.51 -5.92
C GLN A 27 12.95 -5.47 -4.80
N ILE A 28 12.57 -5.79 -3.56
CA ILE A 28 13.49 -5.86 -2.42
C ILE A 28 13.92 -7.30 -2.09
N GLY A 29 13.75 -8.23 -3.03
CA GLY A 29 14.14 -9.63 -2.87
C GLY A 29 13.27 -10.43 -1.91
N VAL A 30 12.08 -9.90 -1.54
CA VAL A 30 11.15 -10.59 -0.64
C VAL A 30 10.02 -11.20 -1.47
N THR A 31 9.84 -12.52 -1.35
CA THR A 31 8.72 -13.23 -1.96
C THR A 31 7.89 -13.84 -0.83
N PRO A 32 6.58 -13.54 -0.74
CA PRO A 32 5.72 -14.19 0.24
C PRO A 32 5.46 -15.64 -0.19
N ASP A 33 5.37 -16.53 0.79
CA ASP A 33 5.00 -17.93 0.58
C ASP A 33 3.51 -18.05 0.22
N ASP A 34 2.67 -17.20 0.82
CA ASP A 34 1.23 -17.20 0.61
C ASP A 34 0.69 -15.78 0.40
N ILE A 35 -0.37 -15.68 -0.39
CA ILE A 35 -1.15 -14.45 -0.58
C ILE A 35 -2.56 -14.72 -0.08
N ILE A 36 -2.92 -14.13 1.06
CA ILE A 36 -4.21 -14.35 1.71
C ILE A 36 -4.89 -13.00 1.90
N PRO A 37 -5.79 -12.57 1.01
CA PRO A 37 -6.47 -11.30 1.18
C PRO A 37 -7.37 -11.33 2.42
N ALA A 38 -7.36 -10.24 3.19
CA ALA A 38 -8.34 -10.03 4.24
C ALA A 38 -9.65 -9.53 3.63
N ASP A 39 -10.75 -10.19 3.98
CA ASP A 39 -12.10 -9.74 3.66
C ASP A 39 -12.67 -8.97 4.85
N LEU A 40 -12.62 -7.65 4.78
CA LEU A 40 -13.01 -6.74 5.87
C LEU A 40 -13.75 -5.53 5.30
N ASP A 41 -14.67 -4.98 6.09
CA ASP A 41 -15.28 -3.68 5.79
C ASP A 41 -14.21 -2.57 5.88
N GLU A 42 -13.87 -2.00 4.73
CA GLU A 42 -12.89 -0.91 4.60
C GLU A 42 -13.52 0.48 4.80
N THR A 43 -14.81 0.56 5.12
CA THR A 43 -15.52 1.84 5.28
C THR A 43 -14.88 2.70 6.37
N ALA A 44 -14.72 3.99 6.07
CA ALA A 44 -14.20 4.96 7.03
C ALA A 44 -15.21 5.21 8.16
N LEU A 45 -14.73 5.29 9.40
CA LEU A 45 -15.58 5.62 10.54
C LEU A 45 -15.97 7.11 10.49
N THR A 46 -17.09 7.46 11.15
CA THR A 46 -17.54 8.85 11.24
C THR A 46 -16.45 9.74 11.83
N GLY A 47 -16.00 10.73 11.05
CA GLY A 47 -14.97 11.69 11.47
C GLY A 47 -13.53 11.16 11.40
N GLU A 48 -13.31 9.94 10.89
CA GLU A 48 -11.98 9.36 10.76
C GLU A 48 -11.12 10.15 9.77
N LEU A 49 -9.89 10.45 10.19
CA LEU A 49 -8.93 11.17 9.36
C LEU A 49 -8.16 10.20 8.45
N PRO A 50 -7.61 10.68 7.30
CA PRO A 50 -6.92 9.81 6.34
C PRO A 50 -5.76 8.98 6.92
N ARG A 51 -4.96 9.57 7.82
CA ARG A 51 -3.81 8.88 8.44
C ARG A 51 -4.26 7.76 9.40
N PRO A 52 -5.15 8.02 10.39
CA PRO A 52 -5.75 6.97 11.20
C PRO A 52 -6.45 5.87 10.38
N LEU A 53 -7.18 6.23 9.31
CA LEU A 53 -7.83 5.26 8.45
C LEU A 53 -6.81 4.29 7.84
N ALA A 54 -5.74 4.81 7.22
CA ALA A 54 -4.71 3.97 6.62
C ALA A 54 -4.04 3.03 7.64
N GLU A 55 -3.80 3.52 8.87
CA GLU A 55 -3.26 2.70 9.97
C GLU A 55 -4.21 1.60 10.41
N ARG A 56 -5.48 1.96 10.65
CA ARG A 56 -6.52 1.03 11.09
C ARG A 56 -6.71 -0.08 10.06
N LEU A 57 -6.92 0.27 8.80
CA LEU A 57 -7.15 -0.71 7.74
C LEU A 57 -5.96 -1.66 7.57
N ALA A 58 -4.72 -1.14 7.55
CA ALA A 58 -3.54 -2.00 7.47
C ALA A 58 -3.44 -2.95 8.69
N THR A 59 -3.69 -2.43 9.90
CA THR A 59 -3.62 -3.20 11.14
C THR A 59 -4.70 -4.29 11.17
N SER A 60 -5.96 -3.94 10.91
CA SER A 60 -7.08 -4.88 10.87
C SER A 60 -6.88 -5.98 9.85
N LYS A 61 -6.35 -5.67 8.65
CA LYS A 61 -6.03 -6.67 7.63
C LYS A 61 -4.97 -7.67 8.11
N SER A 62 -3.88 -7.17 8.70
CA SER A 62 -2.83 -8.05 9.23
C SER A 62 -3.34 -8.92 10.37
N GLU A 63 -4.22 -8.38 11.23
CA GLU A 63 -4.78 -9.06 12.38
C GLU A 63 -5.76 -10.17 11.98
N ALA A 64 -6.68 -9.87 11.06
CA ALA A 64 -7.65 -10.84 10.58
C ALA A 64 -6.95 -12.06 9.95
N VAL A 65 -5.94 -11.82 9.10
CA VAL A 65 -5.16 -12.91 8.50
C VAL A 65 -4.35 -13.65 9.55
N PHE A 66 -3.64 -12.94 10.43
CA PHE A 66 -2.85 -13.56 11.50
C PHE A 66 -3.66 -14.49 12.40
N ASN A 67 -4.85 -14.05 12.82
CA ASN A 67 -5.74 -14.85 13.68
C ASN A 67 -6.36 -16.06 12.97
N ALA A 68 -6.44 -16.04 11.63
CA ALA A 68 -6.96 -17.15 10.83
C ALA A 68 -5.89 -18.21 10.49
N LEU A 69 -4.60 -17.91 10.65
CA LEU A 69 -3.52 -18.83 10.31
C LEU A 69 -3.49 -20.04 11.25
N GLN A 70 -3.36 -21.23 10.67
CA GLN A 70 -3.16 -22.48 11.41
C GLN A 70 -1.69 -22.76 11.73
N GLN A 71 -0.77 -22.11 11.01
CA GLN A 71 0.68 -22.26 11.17
C GLN A 71 1.33 -20.90 11.38
N PRO A 72 2.33 -20.79 12.27
CA PRO A 72 3.00 -19.52 12.54
C PRO A 72 3.64 -18.94 11.27
N ALA A 73 3.44 -17.64 11.04
CA ALA A 73 4.05 -16.93 9.92
C ALA A 73 4.13 -15.43 10.23
N PHE A 74 5.00 -14.74 9.50
CA PHE A 74 4.92 -13.29 9.39
C PHE A 74 3.71 -12.93 8.54
N VAL A 75 2.94 -11.92 8.94
CA VAL A 75 1.81 -11.41 8.16
C VAL A 75 2.08 -9.95 7.85
N LEU A 76 2.18 -9.62 6.57
CA LEU A 76 2.37 -8.26 6.07
C LEU A 76 1.09 -7.77 5.42
N ALA A 77 0.57 -6.65 5.90
CA ALA A 77 -0.55 -5.94 5.29
C ALA A 77 -0.17 -4.49 4.99
N ALA A 78 -0.80 -3.94 3.96
CA ALA A 78 -0.75 -2.51 3.69
C ALA A 78 -2.08 -1.99 3.16
N ASP A 79 -2.38 -0.74 3.47
CA ASP A 79 -3.55 -0.02 2.96
C ASP A 79 -3.19 1.39 2.49
N THR A 80 -3.87 1.90 1.48
CA THR A 80 -3.50 3.15 0.80
C THR A 80 -4.70 4.07 0.66
N VAL A 81 -4.63 5.21 1.32
CA VAL A 81 -5.68 6.23 1.36
C VAL A 81 -5.19 7.49 0.64
N VAL A 82 -5.96 7.95 -0.33
CA VAL A 82 -5.71 9.22 -1.03
C VAL A 82 -6.60 10.30 -0.43
N ALA A 83 -6.06 11.49 -0.20
CA ALA A 83 -6.82 12.60 0.38
C ALA A 83 -6.41 13.98 -0.14
N VAL A 84 -7.40 14.86 -0.28
CA VAL A 84 -7.22 16.30 -0.55
C VAL A 84 -7.64 17.06 0.70
N GLY A 85 -6.66 17.59 1.45
CA GLY A 85 -6.92 18.13 2.79
C GLY A 85 -7.41 17.04 3.74
N ARG A 86 -8.60 17.22 4.33
CA ARG A 86 -9.26 16.22 5.18
C ARG A 86 -10.17 15.27 4.40
N ARG A 87 -10.43 15.52 3.12
CA ARG A 87 -11.36 14.73 2.31
C ARG A 87 -10.66 13.48 1.80
N ILE A 88 -11.13 12.32 2.25
CA ILE A 88 -10.74 11.01 1.71
C ILE A 88 -11.33 10.86 0.31
N LEU A 89 -10.52 10.36 -0.63
CA LEU A 89 -10.94 9.97 -1.96
C LEU A 89 -10.93 8.45 -2.03
N ASP A 90 -12.12 7.86 -1.97
CA ASP A 90 -12.31 6.42 -2.02
C ASP A 90 -11.89 5.83 -3.37
N LYS A 91 -12.05 4.51 -3.49
CA LYS A 91 -11.90 3.81 -4.77
C LYS A 91 -12.95 4.34 -5.74
N ALA A 92 -12.53 4.76 -6.93
CA ALA A 92 -13.47 5.15 -7.98
C ALA A 92 -14.20 3.90 -8.47
N VAL A 93 -15.52 3.91 -8.39
CA VAL A 93 -16.41 2.82 -8.86
C VAL A 93 -17.09 3.23 -10.18
N THR A 94 -17.24 4.53 -10.41
CA THR A 94 -17.82 5.10 -11.63
C THR A 94 -16.83 6.02 -12.35
N LYS A 95 -17.03 6.23 -13.65
CA LYS A 95 -16.25 7.23 -14.42
C LYS A 95 -16.46 8.63 -13.85
N GLU A 96 -17.66 8.91 -13.34
CA GLU A 96 -18.04 10.18 -12.72
C GLU A 96 -17.26 10.41 -11.43
N ASP A 97 -17.04 9.37 -10.61
CA ASP A 97 -16.18 9.46 -9.42
C ASP A 97 -14.74 9.78 -9.80
N ALA A 98 -14.18 9.03 -10.75
CA ALA A 98 -12.82 9.25 -11.23
C ALA A 98 -12.65 10.66 -11.79
N LYS A 99 -13.60 11.14 -12.60
CA LYS A 99 -13.62 12.51 -13.13
C LYS A 99 -13.58 13.54 -12.01
N ARG A 100 -14.50 13.43 -11.04
CA ARG A 100 -14.59 14.34 -9.89
C ARG A 100 -13.30 14.34 -9.06
N PHE A 101 -12.65 13.19 -8.88
CA PHE A 101 -11.37 13.10 -8.19
C PHE A 101 -10.24 13.79 -8.95
N LEU A 102 -10.12 13.55 -10.26
CA LEU A 102 -9.11 14.18 -11.11
C LEU A 102 -9.28 15.70 -11.16
N GLU A 103 -10.51 16.19 -11.30
CA GLU A 103 -10.82 17.63 -11.25
C GLU A 103 -10.45 18.25 -9.91
N LEU A 104 -10.71 17.54 -8.80
CA LEU A 104 -10.36 18.01 -7.46
C LEU A 104 -8.84 18.09 -7.24
N MET A 105 -8.06 17.17 -7.82
CA MET A 105 -6.59 17.14 -7.70
C MET A 105 -5.88 18.02 -8.75
N SER A 106 -6.54 18.37 -9.85
CA SER A 106 -5.99 19.17 -10.95
C SER A 106 -5.35 20.47 -10.46
N GLY A 107 -4.06 20.65 -10.77
CA GLY A 107 -3.27 21.83 -10.37
C GLY A 107 -3.03 21.95 -8.86
N ARG A 108 -3.28 20.91 -8.08
CA ARG A 108 -3.16 20.91 -6.62
C ARG A 108 -2.23 19.81 -6.15
N ALA A 109 -1.90 19.89 -4.87
CA ALA A 109 -1.26 18.81 -4.17
C ALA A 109 -2.26 18.03 -3.32
N HIS A 110 -2.16 16.72 -3.38
CA HIS A 110 -2.87 15.79 -2.52
C HIS A 110 -1.88 14.94 -1.72
N ARG A 111 -2.40 14.25 -0.71
CA ARG A 111 -1.62 13.36 0.14
C ARG A 111 -2.04 11.92 -0.09
N VAL A 112 -1.06 11.04 -0.09
CA VAL A 112 -1.25 9.60 -0.13
C VAL A 112 -0.67 9.04 1.16
N TYR A 113 -1.52 8.41 1.95
CA TYR A 113 -1.16 7.77 3.20
C TYR A 113 -1.15 6.27 2.97
N THR A 114 -0.02 5.63 3.25
CA THR A 114 0.07 4.17 3.19
C THR A 114 0.38 3.64 4.57
N GLY A 115 -0.60 2.93 5.13
CA GLY A 115 -0.42 2.15 6.34
C GLY A 115 0.29 0.85 6.00
N LEU A 116 1.25 0.47 6.83
CA LEU A 116 1.96 -0.79 6.83
C LEU A 116 1.75 -1.42 8.19
N SER A 117 1.40 -2.70 8.23
CA SER A 117 1.30 -3.48 9.46
C SER A 117 1.95 -4.84 9.26
N ILE A 118 2.87 -5.21 10.15
CA ILE A 118 3.52 -6.51 10.14
C ILE A 118 3.38 -7.17 11.50
N ARG A 119 2.90 -8.42 11.51
CA ARG A 119 2.83 -9.29 12.69
C ARG A 119 3.83 -10.43 12.53
N ALA A 120 4.57 -10.72 13.60
CA ALA A 120 5.52 -11.81 13.66
C ALA A 120 4.84 -13.10 14.18
N PRO A 121 5.41 -14.29 13.89
CA PRO A 121 4.87 -15.56 14.34
C PRO A 121 4.65 -15.67 15.86
N ASP A 122 5.43 -14.93 16.64
CA ASP A 122 5.39 -14.88 18.11
C ASP A 122 4.38 -13.85 18.66
N GLY A 123 3.58 -13.22 17.80
CA GLY A 123 2.56 -12.24 18.16
C GLY A 123 3.06 -10.80 18.27
N ARG A 124 4.38 -10.53 18.14
CA ARG A 124 4.88 -9.15 18.06
C ARG A 124 4.28 -8.44 16.85
N HIS A 125 3.99 -7.15 17.01
CA HIS A 125 3.33 -6.33 15.99
C HIS A 125 4.04 -4.99 15.86
N SER A 126 4.14 -4.48 14.63
CA SER A 126 4.62 -3.13 14.36
C SER A 126 3.88 -2.55 13.15
N SER A 127 3.37 -1.33 13.31
CA SER A 127 2.70 -0.56 12.26
C SER A 127 3.47 0.72 11.94
N ARG A 128 3.36 1.21 10.70
CA ARG A 128 3.88 2.52 10.26
C ARG A 128 2.90 3.14 9.29
N VAL A 129 2.81 4.48 9.28
CA VAL A 129 2.09 5.21 8.23
C VAL A 129 3.02 6.19 7.55
N VAL A 130 3.24 5.97 6.26
CA VAL A 130 4.02 6.84 5.39
C VAL A 130 3.08 7.80 4.69
N CYS A 131 3.40 9.09 4.75
CA CYS A 131 2.67 10.14 4.04
C CYS A 131 3.53 10.67 2.91
N SER A 132 2.99 10.66 1.70
CA SER A 132 3.63 11.26 0.53
C SER A 132 2.72 12.33 -0.06
N ARG A 133 3.31 13.44 -0.50
CA ARG A 133 2.61 14.54 -1.17
C ARG A 133 2.87 14.45 -2.68
N VAL A 134 1.80 14.41 -3.47
CA VAL A 134 1.84 14.34 -4.93
C VAL A 134 1.24 15.62 -5.49
N CYS A 135 1.91 16.24 -6.45
CA CYS A 135 1.43 17.44 -7.14
C CYS A 135 1.05 17.11 -8.58
N PHE A 136 -0.17 17.42 -8.97
CA PHE A 136 -0.59 17.34 -10.36
C PHE A 136 -0.40 18.68 -11.06
N LYS A 137 -0.06 18.63 -12.35
CA LYS A 137 -0.23 19.78 -13.24
C LYS A 137 -1.72 20.14 -13.32
N ARG A 138 -2.01 21.32 -13.85
CA ARG A 138 -3.39 21.64 -14.23
C ARG A 138 -3.78 20.76 -15.41
N LEU A 139 -4.79 19.93 -15.20
CA LEU A 139 -5.35 19.04 -16.21
C LEU A 139 -6.36 19.78 -17.07
N THR A 140 -6.29 19.54 -18.37
CA THR A 140 -7.34 19.95 -19.31
C THR A 140 -8.46 18.93 -19.33
N GLN A 141 -9.65 19.32 -19.81
CA GLN A 141 -10.78 18.40 -19.94
C GLN A 141 -10.48 17.25 -20.91
N ALA A 142 -9.72 17.50 -21.98
CA ALA A 142 -9.28 16.48 -22.93
C ALA A 142 -8.38 15.42 -22.26
N GLU A 143 -7.46 15.84 -21.39
CA GLU A 143 -6.59 14.91 -20.65
C GLU A 143 -7.36 14.06 -19.64
N ILE A 144 -8.33 14.67 -18.95
CA ILE A 144 -9.22 13.94 -18.03
C ILE A 144 -10.00 12.89 -18.82
N GLN A 145 -10.60 13.27 -19.94
CA GLN A 145 -11.39 12.35 -20.77
C GLN A 145 -10.54 11.18 -21.30
N LEU A 146 -9.35 11.47 -21.83
CA LEU A 146 -8.42 10.44 -22.31
C LEU A 146 -8.02 9.47 -21.19
N TYR A 147 -7.79 9.99 -19.99
CA TYR A 147 -7.49 9.14 -18.84
C TYR A 147 -8.68 8.28 -18.42
N LEU A 148 -9.91 8.82 -18.45
CA LEU A 148 -11.12 8.05 -18.15
C LEU A 148 -11.38 6.93 -19.17
N GLU A 149 -11.05 7.17 -20.44
CA GLU A 149 -11.14 6.19 -21.52
C GLU A 149 -10.15 5.03 -21.36
N SER A 150 -9.00 5.27 -20.74
CA SER A 150 -8.00 4.22 -20.48
C SER A 150 -8.45 3.14 -19.50
N GLY A 151 -9.41 3.44 -18.62
CA GLY A 151 -9.85 2.53 -17.56
C GLY A 151 -8.88 2.37 -16.39
N GLU A 152 -7.70 3.01 -16.39
CA GLU A 152 -6.70 2.83 -15.32
C GLU A 152 -7.17 3.29 -13.92
N TRP A 153 -8.21 4.13 -13.89
CA TRP A 153 -8.85 4.67 -12.69
C TRP A 153 -9.65 3.64 -11.90
N ASP A 154 -10.09 2.56 -12.55
CA ASP A 154 -11.05 1.62 -11.98
C ASP A 154 -10.49 0.91 -10.73
N GLY A 155 -11.27 0.93 -9.66
CA GLY A 155 -10.92 0.35 -8.36
C GLY A 155 -9.72 1.03 -7.67
N LYS A 156 -9.25 2.19 -8.13
CA LYS A 156 -8.12 2.91 -7.53
C LYS A 156 -8.59 4.03 -6.60
N ALA A 157 -7.97 4.12 -5.43
CA ALA A 157 -8.16 5.25 -4.53
C ALA A 157 -7.79 6.56 -5.23
N GLY A 158 -8.69 7.54 -5.21
CA GLY A 158 -8.53 8.80 -5.94
C GLY A 158 -8.64 8.67 -7.47
N GLY A 159 -9.06 7.53 -8.02
CA GLY A 159 -9.26 7.32 -9.47
C GLY A 159 -7.95 7.39 -10.27
N TYR A 160 -6.84 7.05 -9.61
CA TYR A 160 -5.44 7.20 -9.99
C TYR A 160 -4.51 6.00 -10.13
N ALA A 161 -3.67 5.90 -11.17
CA ALA A 161 -2.52 4.99 -11.19
C ALA A 161 -1.22 5.71 -11.56
N ILE A 162 -0.36 5.99 -10.57
CA ILE A 162 0.91 6.71 -10.80
C ILE A 162 1.95 5.94 -11.66
N GLN A 163 1.78 4.63 -11.81
CA GLN A 163 2.62 3.80 -12.66
C GLN A 163 2.19 3.80 -14.13
N GLY A 164 0.97 4.27 -14.42
CA GLY A 164 0.39 4.30 -15.76
C GLY A 164 0.35 5.72 -16.33
N LEU A 165 -0.68 6.01 -17.13
CA LEU A 165 -0.85 7.27 -17.84
C LEU A 165 -0.84 8.49 -16.91
N ALA A 166 -1.32 8.35 -15.66
CA ALA A 166 -1.33 9.46 -14.70
C ALA A 166 0.08 9.92 -14.29
N ALA A 167 1.14 9.16 -14.59
CA ALA A 167 2.52 9.61 -14.42
C ALA A 167 2.79 10.92 -15.18
N ALA A 168 2.17 11.11 -16.36
CA ALA A 168 2.29 12.33 -17.16
C ALA A 168 1.65 13.57 -16.51
N PHE A 169 0.83 13.37 -15.46
CA PHE A 169 0.18 14.45 -14.72
C PHE A 169 0.98 14.91 -13.52
N VAL A 170 1.91 14.08 -13.02
CA VAL A 170 2.66 14.35 -11.79
C VAL A 170 3.82 15.30 -12.08
N THR A 171 3.81 16.44 -11.41
CA THR A 171 4.88 17.46 -11.52
C THR A 171 5.90 17.36 -10.41
N ASN A 172 5.50 16.85 -9.25
CA ASN A 172 6.39 16.72 -8.10
C ASN A 172 5.86 15.65 -7.12
N ILE A 173 6.80 14.96 -6.47
CA ILE A 173 6.53 14.03 -5.38
C ILE A 173 7.46 14.41 -4.23
N ASN A 174 6.89 14.55 -3.03
CA ASN A 174 7.65 14.64 -1.79
C ASN A 174 7.23 13.48 -0.88
N GLY A 175 8.15 12.53 -0.66
CA GLY A 175 7.88 11.30 0.09
C GLY A 175 8.32 10.06 -0.68
N SER A 176 7.63 8.94 -0.44
CA SER A 176 7.99 7.63 -0.97
C SER A 176 7.13 7.27 -2.19
N TYR A 177 7.78 7.09 -3.35
CA TYR A 177 7.11 6.62 -4.56
C TYR A 177 6.47 5.24 -4.36
N SER A 178 7.19 4.29 -3.77
CA SER A 178 6.66 2.93 -3.55
C SER A 178 5.46 2.95 -2.60
N SER A 179 5.47 3.84 -1.60
CA SER A 179 4.32 4.10 -0.73
C SER A 179 3.11 4.52 -1.55
N ILE A 180 3.26 5.46 -2.49
CA ILE A 180 2.17 5.93 -3.36
C ILE A 180 1.61 4.80 -4.22
N VAL A 181 2.48 3.94 -4.75
CA VAL A 181 2.07 2.77 -5.53
C VAL A 181 1.27 1.77 -4.67
N GLY A 182 1.64 1.61 -3.40
CA GLY A 182 0.83 0.92 -2.40
C GLY A 182 1.60 0.14 -1.34
N LEU A 183 2.94 0.18 -1.33
CA LEU A 183 3.77 -0.46 -0.30
C LEU A 183 5.04 0.35 -0.01
N PRO A 184 5.23 0.91 1.20
CA PRO A 184 6.44 1.64 1.55
C PRO A 184 7.61 0.66 1.76
N LEU A 185 8.48 0.50 0.76
CA LEU A 185 9.48 -0.58 0.72
C LEU A 185 10.58 -0.42 1.77
N TYR A 186 11.02 0.82 2.02
CA TYR A 186 12.00 1.10 3.04
C TYR A 186 11.47 0.71 4.43
N GLU A 187 10.29 1.21 4.80
CA GLU A 187 9.65 0.90 6.09
C GLU A 187 9.33 -0.59 6.20
N CYS A 188 8.87 -1.22 5.11
CA CYS A 188 8.62 -2.65 5.04
C CYS A 188 9.88 -3.46 5.39
N ALA A 189 11.01 -3.18 4.73
CA ALA A 189 12.26 -3.88 4.99
C ALA A 189 12.74 -3.66 6.44
N MET A 190 12.65 -2.43 6.95
CA MET A 190 13.06 -2.12 8.32
C MET A 190 12.19 -2.81 9.36
N VAL A 191 10.88 -2.84 9.17
CA VAL A 191 9.96 -3.49 10.11
C VAL A 191 10.11 -5.01 10.05
N LEU A 192 10.23 -5.60 8.86
CA LEU A 192 10.51 -7.03 8.70
C LEU A 192 11.78 -7.42 9.45
N ARG A 193 12.90 -6.70 9.22
CA ARG A 193 14.16 -6.95 9.93
C ARG A 193 14.05 -6.76 11.44
N GLY A 194 13.38 -5.69 11.88
CA GLY A 194 13.18 -5.41 13.30
C GLY A 194 12.34 -6.48 14.02
N LEU A 195 11.47 -7.18 13.30
CA LEU A 195 10.70 -8.31 13.81
C LEU A 195 11.41 -9.66 13.67
N GLY A 196 12.60 -9.70 13.06
CA GLY A 196 13.42 -10.90 12.92
C GLY A 196 13.23 -11.66 11.60
N TYR A 197 12.58 -11.07 10.60
CA TYR A 197 12.53 -11.64 9.25
C TYR A 197 13.81 -11.26 8.47
N PRO A 198 14.45 -12.19 7.73
CA PRO A 198 15.73 -11.97 7.05
C PRO A 198 15.60 -11.17 5.74
N ALA A 199 14.86 -10.06 5.75
CA ALA A 199 14.78 -9.19 4.58
C ALA A 199 16.15 -8.54 4.29
N LEU A 200 16.52 -8.46 3.01
CA LEU A 200 17.81 -7.92 2.52
C LEU A 200 19.05 -8.72 2.97
N ALA A 201 18.88 -9.94 3.50
CA ALA A 201 19.99 -10.87 3.70
C ALA A 201 20.45 -11.40 2.33
N LYS A 202 21.77 -11.56 2.14
CA LYS A 202 22.42 -11.85 0.85
C LYS A 202 21.69 -12.95 0.08
N VAL A 203 21.31 -12.64 -1.16
CA VAL A 203 21.15 -13.65 -2.21
C VAL A 203 22.58 -13.93 -2.66
N ASP A 204 23.09 -15.13 -2.38
CA ASP A 204 24.37 -15.56 -2.95
C ASP A 204 24.25 -15.48 -4.48
N ALA A 205 25.17 -14.72 -5.08
CA ALA A 205 25.25 -14.47 -6.52
C ALA A 205 25.80 -15.69 -7.28
#